data_AF-A0A7S4M3Q6-F1
#
_entry.id   AF-A0A7S4M3Q6-F1
#
_cell.length_a   1.000
_cell.length_b   1.000
_cell.length_c   1.000
_cell.angle_alpha   90.00
_cell.angle_beta   90.00
_cell.angle_gamma   90.00
#
_symmetry.space_group_name_H-M   'P 1'
#
loop_
_entity.id
_entity.type
_entity.pdbx_description
1 polymer ?
#
loop_
_entity_poly.entity_id
_entity_poly.type
_entity_poly.pdbx_seq_one_letter_code
_entity_poly.pdbx_strand_id
1 'polypeptide(L)'
;RVWAFIEMLRLGLGYFGNLAERVPWLMGFWMLTLFPQPVIQMWFMLVQGLAGWFVLPIEVWLSVGMQVIYLAELVVSYRANKRLVAKAAADFHLQPIDPAYDSADAL
;
A
#
# COMPACT_ATOMS: atom_id res chain seq x y z
N ARG A 1 6.80 -2.75 -19.40
CA ARG A 1 5.84 -1.74 -19.91
C ARG A 1 4.69 -1.52 -18.90
N VAL A 2 3.93 -2.55 -18.50
CA VAL A 2 2.84 -2.42 -17.49
C VAL A 2 3.36 -2.15 -16.07
N TRP A 3 4.42 -2.83 -15.65
CA TRP A 3 5.00 -2.71 -14.31
C TRP A 3 5.46 -1.30 -13.93
N ALA A 4 5.96 -0.53 -14.90
CA ALA A 4 6.37 0.86 -14.67
C ALA A 4 5.17 1.79 -14.37
N PHE A 5 4.02 1.55 -15.01
CA PHE A 5 2.80 2.30 -14.71
C PHE A 5 2.26 1.94 -13.31
N ILE A 6 2.28 0.65 -12.97
CA ILE A 6 1.87 0.19 -11.63
C ILE A 6 2.78 0.80 -10.54
N GLU A 7 4.08 0.84 -10.79
CA GLU A 7 5.05 1.41 -9.85
C GLU A 7 4.85 2.92 -9.67
N MET A 8 4.61 3.65 -10.76
CA MET A 8 4.30 5.08 -10.69
C MET A 8 3.01 5.36 -9.91
N LEU A 9 1.97 4.53 -10.12
CA LEU A 9 0.73 4.62 -9.34
C LEU A 9 0.95 4.31 -7.87
N ARG A 10 1.73 3.26 -7.55
CA ARG A 10 2.09 2.91 -6.17
C ARG A 10 2.79 4.10 -5.50
N LEU A 11 3.84 4.63 -6.11
CA LEU A 11 4.60 5.75 -5.54
C LEU A 11 3.73 7.00 -5.38
N GLY A 12 2.87 7.30 -6.36
CA GLY A 12 1.91 8.40 -6.28
C GLY A 12 0.92 8.24 -5.12
N LEU A 13 0.30 7.06 -4.99
CA LEU A 13 -0.63 6.76 -3.91
C LEU A 13 0.04 6.77 -2.53
N GLY A 14 1.28 6.29 -2.44
CA GLY A 14 2.09 6.38 -1.22
C GLY A 14 2.39 7.82 -0.83
N TYR A 15 2.74 8.67 -1.81
CA TYR A 15 2.95 10.10 -1.59
C TYR A 15 1.67 10.81 -1.15
N PHE A 16 0.56 10.66 -1.89
CA PHE A 16 -0.71 11.30 -1.54
C PHE A 16 -1.29 10.76 -0.23
N GLY A 17 -1.18 9.45 0.05
CA GLY A 17 -1.65 8.86 1.29
C GLY A 17 -0.85 9.31 2.51
N ASN A 18 0.47 9.45 2.38
CA ASN A 18 1.34 9.91 3.47
C ASN A 18 1.27 11.42 3.68
N LEU A 19 1.23 12.22 2.60
CA LEU A 19 1.28 13.68 2.68
C LEU A 19 -0.09 14.33 2.87
N ALA A 20 -1.15 13.75 2.30
CA ALA A 20 -2.51 14.27 2.45
C ALA A 20 -3.27 13.65 3.63
N GLU A 21 -2.63 12.74 4.38
CA GLU A 21 -3.20 12.00 5.52
C GLU A 21 -4.54 11.29 5.23
N ARG A 22 -4.83 11.05 3.95
CA ARG A 22 -6.08 10.47 3.49
C ARG A 22 -5.98 8.94 3.48
N VAL A 23 -6.60 8.33 4.48
CA VAL A 23 -6.74 6.87 4.66
C VAL A 23 -7.14 6.12 3.38
N PRO A 24 -8.07 6.60 2.52
CA PRO A 24 -8.49 5.86 1.32
C PRO A 24 -7.37 5.64 0.30
N TRP A 25 -6.49 6.61 0.08
CA TRP A 25 -5.41 6.50 -0.92
C TRP A 25 -4.29 5.57 -0.45
N LEU A 26 -4.06 5.53 0.87
CA LEU A 26 -3.08 4.64 1.47
C LEU A 26 -3.52 3.16 1.40
N MET A 27 -4.83 2.88 1.40
CA MET A 27 -5.36 1.55 1.11
C MET A 27 -5.06 1.11 -0.33
N GLY A 28 -5.16 2.02 -1.31
CA GLY A 28 -4.78 1.73 -2.70
C GLY A 28 -3.29 1.40 -2.85
N PHE A 29 -2.44 2.14 -2.15
CA PHE A 29 -1.00 1.83 -2.05
C PHE A 29 -0.74 0.47 -1.40
N TRP A 30 -1.41 0.16 -0.29
CA TRP A 30 -1.30 -1.14 0.39
C TRP A 30 -1.76 -2.30 -0.51
N MET A 31 -2.86 -2.09 -1.23
CA MET A 31 -3.39 -3.08 -2.16
C MET A 31 -2.36 -3.40 -3.23
N LEU A 32 -1.80 -2.38 -3.90
CA LEU A 32 -0.78 -2.56 -4.94
C LEU A 32 0.54 -3.16 -4.43
N THR A 33 0.93 -2.82 -3.20
CA THR A 33 2.16 -3.30 -2.56
C THR A 33 2.04 -4.76 -2.12
N LEU A 34 0.89 -5.18 -1.59
CA LEU A 34 0.63 -6.60 -1.26
C LEU A 34 0.27 -7.43 -2.49
N PHE A 35 -0.40 -6.83 -3.47
CA PHE A 35 -0.90 -7.48 -4.66
C PHE A 35 -0.85 -6.51 -5.86
N PRO A 36 -0.04 -6.75 -6.91
CA PRO A 36 0.52 -8.04 -7.32
C PRO A 36 2.03 -8.21 -7.07
N GLN A 37 2.71 -7.20 -6.53
CA GLN A 37 4.18 -7.11 -6.55
C GLN A 37 4.90 -8.32 -5.91
N PRO A 38 4.72 -8.63 -4.62
CA PRO A 38 5.46 -9.71 -3.97
C PRO A 38 5.04 -11.09 -4.47
N VAL A 39 3.78 -11.27 -4.87
CA VAL A 39 3.26 -12.53 -5.41
C VAL A 39 3.95 -12.89 -6.72
N ILE A 40 4.08 -11.92 -7.63
CA ILE A 40 4.73 -12.15 -8.92
C ILE A 40 6.24 -12.29 -8.75
N GLN A 41 6.86 -11.52 -7.85
CA GLN A 41 8.29 -11.68 -7.55
C GLN A 41 8.59 -13.07 -6.95
N MET A 42 7.70 -13.57 -6.09
CA MET A 42 7.82 -14.91 -5.50
C MET A 42 7.62 -16.01 -6.55
N TRP A 43 6.75 -15.82 -7.54
CA TRP A 43 6.63 -16.69 -8.70
C TRP A 43 7.94 -16.75 -9.51
N PHE A 44 8.54 -15.60 -9.83
CA PHE A 44 9.82 -15.55 -10.55
C PHE A 44 10.94 -16.24 -9.77
N MET A 45 10.99 -16.08 -8.45
CA MET A 45 12.03 -16.71 -7.63
C MET A 45 11.87 -18.23 -7.51
N LEU A 46 10.64 -18.72 -7.27
CA LEU A 46 10.40 -20.13 -6.94
C LEU A 46 10.12 -21.00 -8.17
N VAL A 47 9.33 -20.49 -9.11
CA VAL A 47 8.76 -21.31 -10.19
C VAL A 47 9.59 -21.24 -11.46
N GLN A 48 10.23 -20.11 -11.76
CA GLN A 48 11.05 -19.96 -12.99
C GLN A 48 12.21 -20.96 -13.03
N GLY A 49 12.90 -21.14 -11.90
CA GLY A 49 13.99 -22.13 -11.78
C GLY A 49 13.52 -23.58 -11.81
N LEU A 50 12.37 -23.88 -11.19
CA LEU A 50 11.79 -25.23 -11.19
C LEU A 50 11.20 -25.63 -12.55
N ALA A 51 10.70 -24.68 -13.33
CA ALA A 51 10.12 -24.91 -14.64
C ALA A 51 11.17 -25.11 -15.75
N GLY A 52 12.47 -25.15 -15.41
CA GLY A 52 13.56 -25.43 -16.35
C GLY A 52 13.91 -24.27 -17.28
N TRP A 53 13.48 -23.05 -16.97
CA TRP A 53 13.80 -21.86 -17.74
C TRP A 53 15.20 -21.37 -17.38
N PHE A 54 15.89 -20.71 -18.33
CA PHE A 54 17.18 -20.10 -18.05
C PHE A 54 17.00 -18.94 -17.06
N VAL A 55 17.51 -19.11 -15.83
CA VAL A 55 17.49 -18.08 -14.78
C VAL A 55 18.92 -17.60 -14.57
N LEU A 56 19.17 -16.30 -14.74
CA LEU A 56 20.46 -15.76 -14.39
C LEU A 56 20.58 -15.62 -12.87
N PRO A 57 21.74 -15.93 -12.25
CA PRO A 57 21.94 -15.78 -10.82
C PRO A 57 21.61 -14.36 -10.31
N ILE A 58 21.89 -13.33 -11.13
CA ILE A 58 21.58 -11.94 -10.79
C ILE A 58 20.07 -11.67 -10.64
N GLU A 59 19.22 -12.36 -11.40
CA GLU A 59 17.76 -12.20 -11.30
C GLU A 59 17.23 -12.67 -9.95
N VAL A 60 17.83 -13.75 -9.40
CA VAL A 60 17.50 -14.27 -8.07
C VAL A 60 17.92 -13.27 -6.99
N TRP A 61 19.14 -12.74 -7.05
CA TRP A 61 19.63 -11.75 -6.08
C TRP A 61 18.79 -10.47 -6.09
N LEU A 62 18.45 -9.96 -7.27
CA LEU A 62 17.57 -8.80 -7.40
C LEU A 62 16.17 -9.08 -6.84
N SER A 63 15.63 -10.27 -7.10
CA SER A 63 14.32 -10.67 -6.57
C SER A 63 14.32 -10.75 -5.05
N VAL A 64 15.35 -11.36 -4.45
CA VAL A 64 15.52 -11.42 -2.99
C VAL A 64 15.65 -10.01 -2.40
N GLY A 65 16.47 -9.15 -3.02
CA GLY A 65 16.64 -7.77 -2.58
C GLY A 65 15.33 -6.98 -2.61
N MET A 66 14.55 -7.09 -3.69
CA MET A 66 13.23 -6.48 -3.79
C MET A 66 12.27 -7.00 -2.72
N GLN A 67 12.32 -8.30 -2.41
CA GLN A 67 11.48 -8.89 -1.35
C GLN A 67 11.78 -8.30 0.02
N VAL A 68 13.07 -8.10 0.35
CA VAL A 68 13.48 -7.46 1.61
C VAL A 68 12.97 -6.02 1.68
N ILE A 69 13.08 -5.28 0.57
CA ILE A 69 12.58 -3.90 0.49
C ILE A 69 11.06 -3.86 0.71
N TYR A 70 10.29 -4.75 0.06
CA TYR A 70 8.85 -4.83 0.27
C TYR A 70 8.47 -5.15 1.72
N LEU A 71 9.22 -6.04 2.39
CA LEU A 71 8.98 -6.33 3.81
C LEU A 71 9.26 -5.12 4.70
N ALA A 72 10.36 -4.40 4.46
CA ALA A 72 10.67 -3.18 5.19
C ALA A 72 9.59 -2.10 4.97
N GLU A 73 9.15 -1.94 3.73
CA GLU A 73 8.07 -1.03 3.37
C GLU A 73 6.76 -1.39 4.04
N LEU A 74 6.41 -2.67 4.13
CA LEU A 74 5.20 -3.14 4.80
C LEU A 74 5.20 -2.72 6.28
N VAL A 75 6.35 -2.87 6.96
CA VAL A 75 6.51 -2.47 8.36
C VAL A 75 6.36 -0.97 8.54
N VAL A 76 7.05 -0.17 7.71
CA VAL A 76 6.99 1.31 7.79
C VAL A 76 5.57 1.80 7.48
N SER A 77 4.98 1.27 6.42
CA SER A 77 3.63 1.63 5.97
C SER A 77 2.56 1.22 6.96
N TYR A 78 2.75 0.11 7.68
CA TYR A 78 1.84 -0.30 8.74
C TYR A 78 1.84 0.70 9.90
N ARG A 79 3.03 1.18 10.29
CA ARG A 79 3.16 2.20 11.35
C ARG A 79 2.55 3.53 10.91
N ALA A 80 2.72 3.91 9.64
CA ALA A 80 2.07 5.11 9.07
C ALA A 80 0.55 4.98 9.09
N ASN A 81 0.00 3.84 8.64
CA ASN A 81 -1.43 3.55 8.69
C ASN A 81 -2.01 3.67 10.11
N LYS A 82 -1.35 3.07 11.11
CA LYS A 82 -1.81 3.18 12.50
C LYS A 82 -1.92 4.62 12.99
N ARG A 83 -0.96 5.47 12.62
CA ARG A 83 -0.98 6.89 12.98
C ARG A 83 -2.10 7.63 12.29
N LEU A 84 -2.33 7.35 11.00
CA LEU A 84 -3.37 7.99 10.22
C LEU A 84 -4.77 7.60 10.67
N VAL A 85 -5.00 6.33 10.99
CA VAL A 85 -6.28 5.87 11.55
C VAL A 85 -6.53 6.51 12.92
N ALA A 86 -5.50 6.60 13.78
CA ALA A 86 -5.62 7.28 15.06
C ALA A 86 -5.97 8.77 14.91
N LYS A 87 -5.37 9.45 13.93
CA LYS A 87 -5.69 10.85 13.60
C LYS A 87 -7.11 11.00 13.06
N ALA A 88 -7.50 10.18 12.08
CA ALA A 88 -8.85 10.21 11.51
C ALA A 88 -9.93 9.94 12.58
N ALA A 89 -9.66 9.03 13.52
CA ALA A 89 -10.56 8.76 14.64
C ALA A 89 -10.63 9.95 15.62
N ALA A 90 -9.52 10.64 15.87
CA ALA A 90 -9.50 11.85 16.69
C ALA A 90 -10.27 13.00 16.04
N ASP A 91 -10.05 13.24 14.75
CA ASP A 91 -10.78 14.27 13.98
C ASP A 91 -12.29 13.99 13.96
N PHE A 92 -12.71 12.73 13.81
CA PHE A 92 -14.12 12.35 13.85
C PHE A 92 -14.75 12.63 15.23
N HIS A 93 -14.06 12.35 16.33
CA HIS A 93 -14.57 12.63 17.67
C HIS A 93 -14.60 14.12 18.01
N LEU A 94 -13.78 14.93 17.35
CA LEU A 94 -13.72 16.38 17.57
C LEU A 94 -14.71 17.16 16.71
N GLN A 95 -15.35 16.54 15.71
CA GLN A 95 -16.38 17.18 14.92
C GLN A 95 -17.69 17.24 15.73
N PRO A 96 -18.20 18.46 16.06
CA PRO A 96 -19.51 18.60 16.67
C PRO A 96 -20.57 18.07 15.70
N ILE A 97 -21.59 17.38 16.22
CA ILE A 97 -22.78 17.03 15.43
C ILE A 97 -23.40 18.34 14.94
N ASP A 98 -23.60 18.47 13.63
CA ASP A 98 -24.21 19.66 13.03
C ASP A 98 -25.64 19.81 13.58
N PRO A 99 -25.97 20.88 14.32
CA PRO A 99 -27.31 21.09 14.86
C PRO A 99 -28.39 21.25 13.78
N ALA A 100 -28.01 21.52 12.52
CA ALA A 100 -28.96 21.54 11.41
C ALA A 100 -29.54 20.13 11.11
N TYR A 101 -28.78 19.07 11.39
CA TYR A 101 -29.24 17.68 11.22
C TYR A 101 -30.32 17.30 12.25
N ASP A 102 -30.11 17.70 13.52
CA ASP A 102 -31.05 17.44 14.63
C ASP A 102 -32.41 18.15 14.45
N SER A 103 -32.43 19.28 13.71
CA SER A 103 -33.65 20.01 13.39
C SER A 103 -34.47 19.40 12.24
N ALA A 104 -33.86 18.57 11.39
CA ALA A 104 -34.51 17.96 10.22
C ALA A 104 -35.24 16.65 10.56
N ASP A 105 -34.78 15.92 11.57
CA ASP A 105 -35.43 14.69 12.08
C ASP A 105 -36.57 14.99 13.08
N ALA A 106 -36.73 16.25 13.49
CA ALA A 106 -37.76 16.73 14.41
C ALA A 106 -39.05 17.24 13.72
N LEU A 107 -39.15 17.14 12.38
CA LEU A 107 -40.32 17.48 11.56
C LEU A 107 -40.92 16.23 10.89
#